data_AF-A0A496L3Q5-F1
#
_entry.id   AF-A0A496L3Q5-F1
#
_cell.length_a   1.000
_cell.length_b   1.000
_cell.length_c   1.000
_cell.angle_alpha   90.00
_cell.angle_beta   90.00
_cell.angle_gamma   90.00
#
_symmetry.space_group_name_H-M   'P 1'
#
loop_
_entity.id
_entity.type
_entity.pdbx_description
1 polymer ?
#
loop_
_entity_poly.entity_id
_entity_poly.type
_entity_poly.pdbx_seq_one_letter_code
_entity_poly.pdbx_strand_id
1 'polypeptide(L)'
;MDTKPLIGISANYAENNSKLAENYYKSVVAAGGIPVIVPVTTDSEVLEKTVSLLDGIICSGGGDMSPSYYGEEAIPEMGEVNEYRDRYDYDLCMTAIRWQLPILGICRGMQTINIAFGGSLYQDIKAQADGKPFCHSQDADRSVATQTATIDKESLLYKIVGTNRLDINSIHHQAVKR
;
A
#
# COMPACT_ATOMS: atom_id res chain seq x y z
N MET A 1 -16.88 -1.82 27.76
CA MET A 1 -15.42 -2.10 27.74
C MET A 1 -14.92 -1.55 26.43
N ASP A 2 -13.92 -0.66 26.43
CA ASP A 2 -13.29 -0.20 25.19
C ASP A 2 -12.61 -1.39 24.53
N THR A 3 -13.23 -1.90 23.46
CA THR A 3 -12.64 -2.95 22.64
C THR A 3 -11.60 -2.31 21.74
N LYS A 4 -10.35 -2.80 21.81
CA LYS A 4 -9.29 -2.35 20.91
C LYS A 4 -9.67 -2.70 19.46
N PRO A 5 -9.41 -1.81 18.48
CA PRO A 5 -9.80 -2.05 17.09
C PRO A 5 -8.99 -3.19 16.46
N LEU A 6 -9.65 -4.08 15.72
CA LEU A 6 -9.06 -5.11 14.88
C LEU A 6 -8.63 -4.52 13.55
N ILE A 7 -7.32 -4.51 13.29
CA ILE A 7 -6.74 -3.94 12.08
C ILE A 7 -6.19 -5.06 11.21
N GLY A 8 -6.83 -5.28 10.06
CA GLY A 8 -6.32 -6.20 9.05
C GLY A 8 -5.07 -5.64 8.39
N ILE A 9 -4.08 -6.49 8.09
CA ILE A 9 -2.88 -6.11 7.37
C ILE A 9 -2.72 -7.08 6.20
N SER A 10 -2.72 -6.56 4.97
CA SER A 10 -2.48 -7.41 3.80
C SER A 10 -1.06 -7.96 3.85
N ALA A 11 -0.89 -9.27 3.61
CA ALA A 11 0.41 -9.93 3.73
C ALA A 11 1.39 -9.49 2.60
N ASN A 12 2.36 -10.30 2.22
CA ASN A 12 3.06 -10.33 0.94
C ASN A 12 3.09 -11.80 0.50
N TYR A 13 3.40 -12.11 -0.76
CA TYR A 13 3.46 -13.50 -1.24
C TYR A 13 4.80 -13.81 -1.86
N ALA A 14 5.51 -14.80 -1.32
CA ALA A 14 6.75 -15.29 -1.89
C ALA A 14 6.96 -16.76 -1.48
N GLU A 15 7.45 -17.59 -2.41
CA GLU A 15 7.77 -19.00 -2.16
C GLU A 15 6.59 -19.78 -1.53
N ASN A 16 5.37 -19.55 -2.05
CA ASN A 16 4.12 -20.14 -1.53
C ASN A 16 3.78 -19.77 -0.07
N ASN A 17 4.42 -18.74 0.49
CA ASN A 17 4.17 -18.28 1.85
C ASN A 17 3.57 -16.87 1.87
N SER A 18 2.60 -16.67 2.75
CA SER A 18 2.19 -15.33 3.18
C SER A 18 3.22 -14.78 4.17
N LYS A 19 3.86 -13.65 3.85
CA LYS A 19 4.92 -13.02 4.66
C LYS A 19 4.51 -11.60 5.05
N LEU A 20 5.03 -11.04 6.14
CA LEU A 20 4.80 -9.64 6.48
C LEU A 20 6.03 -9.07 7.22
N ALA A 21 6.44 -7.85 6.85
CA ALA A 21 7.52 -7.18 7.56
C ALA A 21 7.07 -6.74 8.96
N GLU A 22 7.96 -6.88 9.95
CA GLU A 22 7.59 -6.73 11.35
C GLU A 22 7.05 -5.35 11.73
N ASN A 23 7.53 -4.30 11.05
CA ASN A 23 7.15 -2.94 11.35
C ASN A 23 5.66 -2.67 11.11
N TYR A 24 5.00 -3.40 10.21
CA TYR A 24 3.55 -3.23 9.99
C TYR A 24 2.75 -3.59 11.23
N TYR A 25 2.90 -4.82 11.74
CA TYR A 25 2.11 -5.26 12.89
C TYR A 25 2.58 -4.64 14.20
N LYS A 26 3.90 -4.39 14.36
CA LYS A 26 4.42 -3.68 15.53
C LYS A 26 3.86 -2.26 15.65
N SER A 27 3.71 -1.56 14.53
CA SER A 27 3.13 -0.19 14.52
C SER A 27 1.66 -0.19 14.95
N VAL A 28 0.87 -1.19 14.52
CA VAL A 28 -0.52 -1.34 14.97
C VAL A 28 -0.60 -1.57 16.48
N VAL A 29 0.25 -2.46 17.02
CA VAL A 29 0.30 -2.71 18.47
C VAL A 29 0.69 -1.45 19.23
N ALA A 30 1.70 -0.72 18.76
CA ALA A 30 2.14 0.53 19.36
C ALA A 30 1.05 1.62 19.35
N ALA A 31 0.20 1.63 18.33
CA ALA A 31 -0.96 2.51 18.22
C ALA A 31 -2.18 2.05 19.06
N GLY A 32 -2.10 0.91 19.75
CA GLY A 32 -3.15 0.38 20.61
C GLY A 32 -4.17 -0.52 19.92
N GLY A 33 -3.96 -0.88 18.66
CA GLY A 33 -4.81 -1.81 17.90
C GLY A 33 -4.42 -3.29 18.06
N ILE A 34 -5.25 -4.17 17.51
CA ILE A 34 -5.01 -5.61 17.42
C ILE A 34 -4.70 -5.95 15.95
N PRO A 35 -3.44 -6.29 15.58
CA PRO A 35 -3.12 -6.63 14.21
C PRO A 35 -3.63 -8.03 13.85
N VAL A 36 -4.25 -8.15 12.68
CA VAL A 36 -4.65 -9.42 12.06
C VAL A 36 -4.00 -9.50 10.69
N ILE A 37 -3.10 -10.47 10.48
CA ILE A 37 -2.51 -10.69 9.17
C ILE A 37 -3.55 -11.38 8.30
N VAL A 38 -3.91 -10.75 7.18
CA VAL A 38 -4.81 -11.33 6.18
C VAL A 38 -3.94 -12.15 5.22
N PRO A 39 -4.04 -13.49 5.18
CA PRO A 39 -3.25 -14.31 4.27
C PRO A 39 -3.65 -14.07 2.82
N VAL A 40 -2.73 -14.38 1.89
CA VAL A 40 -2.98 -14.24 0.45
C VAL A 40 -3.93 -15.34 -0.02
N THR A 41 -5.13 -14.93 -0.41
CA THR A 41 -6.19 -15.80 -0.94
C THR A 41 -6.99 -15.07 -2.02
N THR A 42 -7.46 -15.78 -3.03
CA THR A 42 -8.39 -15.23 -4.04
C THR A 42 -9.81 -15.76 -3.86
N ASP A 43 -10.08 -16.40 -2.71
CA ASP A 43 -11.42 -16.83 -2.34
C ASP A 43 -12.25 -15.63 -1.86
N SER A 44 -13.24 -15.25 -2.65
CA SER A 44 -14.07 -14.07 -2.40
C SER A 44 -14.91 -14.18 -1.13
N GLU A 45 -15.41 -15.37 -0.79
CA GLU A 45 -16.24 -15.56 0.42
C GLU A 45 -15.38 -15.39 1.68
N VAL A 46 -14.16 -15.95 1.64
CA VAL A 46 -13.18 -15.79 2.73
C VAL A 46 -12.79 -14.33 2.91
N LEU A 47 -12.52 -13.60 1.82
CA LEU A 47 -12.18 -12.17 1.90
C LEU A 47 -13.34 -11.34 2.44
N GLU A 48 -14.56 -11.55 1.92
CA GLU A 48 -15.77 -10.85 2.36
C GLU A 48 -16.01 -11.08 3.86
N LYS A 49 -15.92 -12.33 4.31
CA LYS A 49 -16.12 -12.67 5.71
C LYS A 49 -15.02 -12.10 6.60
N THR A 50 -13.77 -12.15 6.14
CA THR A 50 -12.63 -11.59 6.88
C THR A 50 -12.81 -10.09 7.06
N VAL A 51 -13.07 -9.36 5.98
CA VAL A 51 -13.26 -7.89 6.00
C VAL A 51 -14.44 -7.50 6.90
N SER A 52 -15.52 -8.27 6.92
CA SER A 52 -16.69 -7.99 7.78
C SER A 52 -16.40 -7.99 9.29
N LEU A 53 -15.25 -8.52 9.71
CA LEU A 53 -14.84 -8.64 11.11
C LEU A 53 -13.81 -7.57 11.52
N LEU A 54 -13.33 -6.75 10.60
CA LEU A 54 -12.28 -5.77 10.83
C LEU A 54 -12.84 -4.37 11.09
N ASP A 55 -12.13 -3.59 11.89
CA ASP A 55 -12.43 -2.18 12.15
C ASP A 55 -11.66 -1.23 11.20
N GLY A 56 -10.69 -1.77 10.47
CA GLY A 56 -9.88 -1.05 9.48
C GLY A 56 -8.85 -1.96 8.83
N ILE A 57 -8.22 -1.47 7.77
CA ILE A 57 -7.22 -2.25 7.02
C ILE A 57 -6.00 -1.43 6.63
N ILE A 58 -4.84 -2.08 6.68
CA ILE A 58 -3.58 -1.59 6.14
C ILE A 58 -3.22 -2.42 4.91
N CYS A 59 -3.17 -1.78 3.75
CA CYS A 59 -2.60 -2.37 2.54
C CYS A 59 -1.09 -2.16 2.57
N SER A 60 -0.33 -3.25 2.71
CA SER A 60 1.12 -3.20 2.86
C SER A 60 1.84 -2.94 1.54
N GLY A 61 3.10 -2.50 1.63
CA GLY A 61 4.01 -2.40 0.49
C GLY A 61 4.41 -3.78 -0.06
N GLY A 62 4.96 -3.81 -1.26
CA GLY A 62 5.37 -5.05 -1.95
C GLY A 62 6.06 -4.75 -3.28
N GLY A 63 6.05 -5.74 -4.18
CA GLY A 63 6.53 -5.58 -5.57
C GLY A 63 5.60 -4.73 -6.44
N ASP A 64 5.74 -4.84 -7.76
CA ASP A 64 4.95 -4.04 -8.67
C ASP A 64 3.53 -4.57 -8.81
N MET A 65 2.58 -3.69 -9.14
CA MET A 65 1.23 -4.07 -9.57
C MET A 65 1.20 -4.25 -11.09
N SER A 66 0.62 -5.35 -11.57
CA SER A 66 0.44 -5.58 -13.01
C SER A 66 -0.32 -4.44 -13.71
N PRO A 67 0.16 -3.95 -14.88
CA PRO A 67 -0.46 -2.86 -15.63
C PRO A 67 -1.81 -3.21 -16.25
N SER A 68 -2.13 -4.51 -16.34
CA SER A 68 -3.45 -4.97 -16.73
C SER A 68 -4.57 -4.45 -15.82
N TYR A 69 -4.29 -4.15 -14.56
CA TYR A 69 -5.28 -3.60 -13.62
C TYR A 69 -5.61 -2.12 -13.88
N TYR A 70 -4.81 -1.41 -14.66
CA TYR A 70 -5.05 -0.01 -15.04
C TYR A 70 -5.03 0.22 -16.55
N GLY A 71 -5.17 -0.85 -17.34
CA GLY A 71 -5.40 -0.80 -18.78
C GLY A 71 -4.18 -0.39 -19.61
N GLU A 72 -2.97 -0.67 -19.13
CA GLU A 72 -1.73 -0.42 -19.87
C GLU A 72 -0.99 -1.73 -20.19
N GLU A 73 -0.12 -1.68 -21.20
CA GLU A 73 0.83 -2.75 -21.51
C GLU A 73 2.13 -2.57 -20.71
N ALA A 74 2.82 -3.67 -20.40
CA ALA A 74 4.06 -3.64 -19.64
C ALA A 74 5.19 -2.96 -20.42
N ILE A 75 5.94 -2.09 -19.74
CA ILE A 75 7.19 -1.51 -20.26
C ILE A 75 8.41 -2.36 -19.85
N PRO A 76 9.56 -2.24 -20.56
CA PRO A 76 10.77 -3.00 -20.23
C PRO A 76 11.31 -2.77 -18.81
N GLU A 77 11.09 -1.60 -18.24
CA GLU A 77 11.59 -1.19 -16.92
C GLU A 77 10.72 -1.68 -15.76
N MET A 78 9.57 -2.30 -16.05
CA MET A 78 8.67 -2.82 -15.02
C MET A 78 9.36 -3.92 -14.19
N GLY A 79 9.13 -3.88 -12.88
CA GLY A 79 9.63 -4.89 -11.95
C GLY A 79 8.82 -6.19 -12.00
N GLU A 80 9.15 -7.09 -11.08
CA GLU A 80 8.44 -8.35 -10.94
C GLU A 80 7.00 -8.13 -10.43
N VAL A 81 6.06 -8.74 -11.14
CA VAL A 81 4.63 -8.78 -10.77
C VAL A 81 4.27 -10.19 -10.27
N ASN A 82 3.27 -10.27 -9.42
CA ASN A 82 2.76 -11.56 -8.93
C ASN A 82 1.24 -11.56 -9.08
N GLU A 83 0.74 -12.23 -10.11
CA GLU A 83 -0.69 -12.22 -10.48
C GLU A 83 -1.60 -12.65 -9.31
N TYR A 84 -1.21 -13.71 -8.59
CA TYR A 84 -1.97 -14.22 -7.45
C TYR A 84 -2.07 -13.15 -6.34
N ARG A 85 -0.96 -12.45 -6.09
CA ARG A 85 -0.88 -11.37 -5.12
C ARG A 85 -1.62 -10.11 -5.56
N ASP A 86 -1.50 -9.74 -6.84
CA ASP A 86 -2.17 -8.58 -7.41
C ASP A 86 -3.68 -8.73 -7.32
N ARG A 87 -4.21 -9.92 -7.67
CA ARG A 87 -5.63 -10.23 -7.54
C ARG A 87 -6.08 -10.14 -6.09
N TYR A 88 -5.32 -10.75 -5.18
CA TYR A 88 -5.62 -10.70 -3.75
C TYR A 88 -5.69 -9.26 -3.21
N ASP A 89 -4.72 -8.38 -3.50
CA ASP A 89 -4.77 -7.01 -2.96
C ASP A 89 -5.87 -6.18 -3.60
N TYR A 90 -6.10 -6.35 -4.90
CA TYR A 90 -7.19 -5.67 -5.58
C TYR A 90 -8.54 -6.09 -4.99
N ASP A 91 -8.80 -7.39 -4.87
CA ASP A 91 -10.05 -7.93 -4.34
C ASP A 91 -10.24 -7.54 -2.86
N LEU A 92 -9.18 -7.61 -2.05
CA LEU A 92 -9.21 -7.20 -0.64
C LEU A 92 -9.49 -5.69 -0.48
N CYS A 93 -8.81 -4.85 -1.27
CA CYS A 93 -9.01 -3.40 -1.25
C CYS A 93 -10.42 -3.03 -1.68
N MET A 94 -10.90 -3.59 -2.80
CA MET A 94 -12.27 -3.38 -3.28
C MET A 94 -13.31 -3.84 -2.26
N THR A 95 -13.05 -4.95 -1.58
CA THR A 95 -13.94 -5.44 -0.52
C THR A 95 -13.96 -4.49 0.68
N ALA A 96 -12.81 -4.02 1.15
CA ALA A 96 -12.74 -3.02 2.22
C ALA A 96 -13.44 -1.70 1.86
N ILE A 97 -13.32 -1.26 0.59
CA ILE A 97 -14.03 -0.08 0.07
C ILE A 97 -15.55 -0.28 0.11
N ARG A 98 -16.05 -1.44 -0.35
CA ARG A 98 -17.49 -1.76 -0.30
C ARG A 98 -18.04 -1.77 1.13
N TRP A 99 -17.24 -2.24 2.09
CA TRP A 99 -17.57 -2.23 3.52
C TRP A 99 -17.36 -0.87 4.19
N GLN A 100 -16.87 0.14 3.45
CA GLN A 100 -16.56 1.48 3.95
C GLN A 100 -15.60 1.46 5.16
N LEU A 101 -14.68 0.50 5.21
CA LEU A 101 -13.67 0.45 6.25
C LEU A 101 -12.66 1.59 6.07
N PRO A 102 -12.09 2.14 7.16
CA PRO A 102 -10.89 2.95 7.10
C PRO A 102 -9.73 2.15 6.45
N ILE A 103 -9.10 2.73 5.42
CA ILE A 103 -7.99 2.11 4.69
C ILE A 103 -6.74 2.99 4.79
N LEU A 104 -5.61 2.39 5.13
CA LEU A 104 -4.28 3.00 5.01
C LEU A 104 -3.44 2.22 4.00
N GLY A 105 -3.03 2.86 2.91
CA GLY A 105 -2.13 2.27 1.91
C GLY A 105 -0.69 2.73 2.12
N ILE A 106 0.26 1.79 2.13
CA ILE A 106 1.70 2.07 2.27
C ILE A 106 2.43 1.58 1.03
N CYS A 107 3.16 2.47 0.35
CA CYS A 107 3.89 2.18 -0.90
C CYS A 107 2.96 1.53 -1.93
N ARG A 108 3.16 0.25 -2.29
CA ARG A 108 2.27 -0.53 -3.15
C ARG A 108 0.80 -0.48 -2.70
N GLY A 109 0.52 -0.51 -1.40
CA GLY A 109 -0.85 -0.42 -0.91
C GLY A 109 -1.56 0.89 -1.30
N MET A 110 -0.84 2.01 -1.33
CA MET A 110 -1.39 3.29 -1.81
C MET A 110 -1.66 3.24 -3.33
N GLN A 111 -0.79 2.58 -4.08
CA GLN A 111 -0.96 2.37 -5.52
C GLN A 111 -2.16 1.46 -5.81
N THR A 112 -2.37 0.40 -5.02
CA THR A 112 -3.56 -0.46 -5.11
C THR A 112 -4.84 0.33 -4.88
N ILE A 113 -4.88 1.21 -3.87
CA ILE A 113 -6.03 2.08 -3.62
C ILE A 113 -6.29 2.98 -4.84
N ASN A 114 -5.24 3.59 -5.40
CA ASN A 114 -5.37 4.42 -6.60
C ASN A 114 -5.99 3.65 -7.78
N ILE A 115 -5.48 2.44 -8.06
CA ILE A 115 -5.99 1.55 -9.10
C ILE A 115 -7.45 1.15 -8.84
N ALA A 116 -7.81 0.83 -7.59
CA ALA A 116 -9.17 0.47 -7.19
C ALA A 116 -10.19 1.59 -7.47
N PHE A 117 -9.75 2.85 -7.46
CA PHE A 117 -10.55 4.01 -7.83
C PHE A 117 -10.42 4.44 -9.30
N GLY A 118 -9.81 3.60 -10.16
CA GLY A 118 -9.70 3.84 -11.61
C GLY A 118 -8.50 4.69 -12.03
N GLY A 119 -7.57 4.95 -11.11
CA GLY A 119 -6.31 5.62 -11.40
C GLY A 119 -5.32 4.75 -12.19
N SER A 120 -4.15 5.31 -12.49
CA SER A 120 -3.05 4.55 -13.13
C SER A 120 -1.69 4.88 -12.51
N LEU A 121 -0.68 4.11 -12.88
CA LEU A 121 0.68 4.27 -12.36
C LEU A 121 1.67 4.69 -13.44
N TYR A 122 2.71 5.39 -13.03
CA TYR A 122 4.00 5.30 -13.70
C TYR A 122 4.60 3.93 -13.36
N GLN A 123 4.84 3.10 -14.38
CA GLN A 123 5.46 1.79 -14.27
C GLN A 123 6.96 1.88 -13.94
N ASP A 124 7.62 2.94 -14.39
CA ASP A 124 8.92 3.38 -13.89
C ASP A 124 9.00 4.91 -13.98
N ILE A 125 9.28 5.56 -12.86
CA ILE A 125 9.34 7.03 -12.78
C ILE A 125 10.47 7.57 -13.67
N LYS A 126 11.62 6.90 -13.75
CA LYS A 126 12.78 7.41 -14.50
C LYS A 126 12.54 7.37 -16.00
N ALA A 127 11.82 6.36 -16.49
CA ALA A 127 11.53 6.15 -17.89
C ALA A 127 10.35 7.01 -18.39
N GLN A 128 9.36 7.29 -17.53
CA GLN A 128 8.09 7.86 -17.96
C GLN A 128 7.77 9.26 -17.41
N ALA A 129 8.37 9.69 -16.29
CA ALA A 129 8.07 11.01 -15.74
C ALA A 129 8.82 12.10 -16.51
N ASP A 130 8.15 13.23 -16.73
CA ASP A 130 8.78 14.39 -17.37
C ASP A 130 9.87 14.99 -16.48
N GLY A 131 10.96 15.46 -17.11
CA GLY A 131 12.05 16.14 -16.42
C GLY A 131 13.05 15.19 -15.76
N LYS A 132 13.67 15.64 -14.67
CA LYS A 132 14.67 14.86 -13.92
C LYS A 132 14.09 14.50 -12.54
N PRO A 133 13.46 13.33 -12.39
CA PRO A 133 12.84 12.95 -11.13
C PRO A 133 13.87 12.79 -10.01
N PHE A 134 13.41 12.96 -8.77
CA PHE A 134 14.21 12.65 -7.60
C PHE A 134 14.49 11.14 -7.49
N CYS A 135 15.50 10.77 -6.71
CA CYS A 135 15.82 9.37 -6.47
C CYS A 135 14.77 8.75 -5.53
N HIS A 136 13.73 8.12 -6.10
CA HIS A 136 12.66 7.47 -5.33
C HIS A 136 12.97 6.04 -4.86
N SER A 137 14.07 5.46 -5.35
CA SER A 137 14.61 4.17 -4.91
C SER A 137 15.97 4.40 -4.26
N GLN A 138 15.96 4.75 -2.98
CA GLN A 138 17.18 5.11 -2.25
C GLN A 138 18.08 3.88 -1.97
N ASP A 139 19.39 4.09 -1.98
CA ASP A 139 20.38 3.09 -1.55
C ASP A 139 20.58 3.07 -0.02
N ALA A 140 20.19 4.16 0.67
CA ALA A 140 20.30 4.26 2.12
C ALA A 140 19.33 3.30 2.83
N ASP A 141 19.67 2.91 4.07
CA ASP A 141 18.83 2.03 4.89
C ASP A 141 17.38 2.52 5.00
N ARG A 142 16.43 1.59 5.12
CA ARG A 142 14.99 1.92 5.15
C ARG A 142 14.59 2.85 6.29
N SER A 143 15.36 2.88 7.38
CA SER A 143 15.11 3.78 8.51
C SER A 143 15.62 5.21 8.28
N VAL A 144 16.41 5.44 7.23
CA VAL A 144 17.02 6.73 6.94
C VAL A 144 16.12 7.54 6.03
N ALA A 145 15.74 8.74 6.49
CA ALA A 145 15.07 9.71 5.66
C ALA A 145 16.04 10.30 4.64
N THR A 146 15.63 10.32 3.37
CA THR A 146 16.43 10.83 2.24
C THR A 146 15.73 11.92 1.46
N GLN A 147 14.44 12.12 1.72
CA GLN A 147 13.61 13.11 1.06
C GLN A 147 12.75 13.87 2.07
N THR A 148 12.19 14.99 1.64
CA THR A 148 11.22 15.76 2.40
C THR A 148 9.91 15.82 1.61
N ALA A 149 8.81 15.39 2.22
CA ALA A 149 7.47 15.62 1.71
C ALA A 149 6.91 16.97 2.15
N THR A 150 6.27 17.69 1.23
CA THR A 150 5.43 18.85 1.56
C THR A 150 3.99 18.37 1.70
N ILE A 151 3.37 18.69 2.83
CA ILE A 151 2.02 18.22 3.17
C ILE A 151 1.04 19.38 2.99
N ASP A 152 -0.04 19.12 2.27
CA ASP A 152 -1.16 20.04 2.12
C ASP A 152 -1.80 20.29 3.51
N LYS A 153 -1.93 21.57 3.88
CA LYS A 153 -2.45 22.01 5.18
C LYS A 153 -3.92 21.67 5.40
N GLU A 154 -4.67 21.43 4.32
CA GLU A 154 -6.09 21.03 4.40
C GLU A 154 -6.26 19.51 4.53
N SER A 155 -5.20 18.73 4.29
CA SER A 155 -5.23 17.27 4.28
C SER A 155 -5.47 16.65 5.66
N LEU A 156 -5.98 15.42 5.65
CA LEU A 156 -6.05 14.59 6.86
C LEU A 156 -4.65 14.36 7.47
N LEU A 157 -3.63 14.19 6.63
CA LEU A 157 -2.27 13.96 7.10
C LEU A 157 -1.75 15.13 7.94
N TYR A 158 -1.97 16.38 7.50
CA TYR A 158 -1.57 17.56 8.25
C TYR A 158 -2.20 17.60 9.65
N LYS A 159 -3.48 17.22 9.77
CA LYS A 159 -4.18 17.13 11.06
C LYS A 159 -3.56 16.10 12.00
N ILE A 160 -2.98 15.03 11.46
CA ILE A 160 -2.34 13.96 12.22
C ILE A 160 -0.92 14.37 12.65
N VAL A 161 -0.10 14.90 11.74
CA VAL A 161 1.32 15.15 12.00
C VAL A 161 1.63 16.55 12.54
N GLY A 162 0.72 17.52 12.38
CA GLY A 162 0.88 18.90 12.88
C GLY A 162 1.95 19.74 12.17
N THR A 163 2.46 19.28 11.02
CA THR A 163 3.50 19.96 10.23
C THR A 163 3.21 19.86 8.73
N ASN A 164 3.61 20.88 7.96
CA ASN A 164 3.52 20.86 6.49
C ASN A 164 4.79 20.30 5.83
N ARG A 165 5.76 19.85 6.62
CA ARG A 165 7.04 19.32 6.15
C ARG A 165 7.41 18.08 6.95
N LEU A 166 7.68 16.97 6.26
CA LEU A 166 8.02 15.69 6.88
C LEU A 166 9.22 15.05 6.17
N ASP A 167 10.21 14.63 6.94
CA ASP A 167 11.33 13.87 6.40
C ASP A 167 10.94 12.40 6.29
N ILE A 168 11.16 11.82 5.11
CA ILE A 168 10.69 10.48 4.74
C ILE A 168 11.80 9.69 4.03
N ASN A 169 11.69 8.37 4.10
CA ASN A 169 12.39 7.49 3.17
C ASN A 169 11.66 7.47 1.82
N SER A 170 12.30 6.91 0.80
CA SER A 170 11.68 6.61 -0.48
C SER A 170 12.26 5.33 -1.07
N ILE A 171 11.41 4.31 -1.20
CA ILE A 171 11.79 2.98 -1.71
C ILE A 171 10.70 2.48 -2.64
N HIS A 172 10.60 3.12 -3.80
CA HIS A 172 9.70 2.74 -4.88
C HIS A 172 10.21 3.28 -6.21
N HIS A 173 9.95 2.54 -7.29
CA HIS A 173 10.21 3.02 -8.65
C HIS A 173 8.93 3.28 -9.45
N GLN A 174 7.79 2.80 -8.96
CA GLN A 174 6.45 3.13 -9.44
C GLN A 174 5.85 4.32 -8.66
N ALA A 175 4.97 5.09 -9.28
CA ALA A 175 4.22 6.18 -8.63
C ALA A 175 2.82 6.32 -9.20
N VAL A 176 1.92 7.00 -8.48
CA VAL A 176 0.61 7.39 -9.01
C VAL A 176 0.80 8.37 -10.18
N LYS A 177 0.11 8.11 -11.28
CA LYS A 177 0.12 8.93 -12.51
C LYS A 177 -1.16 9.75 -12.66
N ARG A 178 -2.30 9.15 -12.36
CA ARG A 178 -3.63 9.80 -12.30
C ARG A 178 -4.49 9.12 -11.24
#